data_AF-A4FF19-F1
#
_entry.id   AF-A4FF19-F1
#
_cell.length_a   1.000
_cell.length_b   1.000
_cell.length_c   1.000
_cell.angle_alpha   90.00
_cell.angle_beta   90.00
_cell.angle_gamma   90.00
#
_symmetry.space_group_name_H-M   'P 1'
#
loop_
_entity.id
_entity.type
_entity.pdbx_description
1 polymer ?
#
loop_
_entity_poly.entity_id
_entity_poly.type
_entity_poly.pdbx_seq_one_letter_code
_entity_poly.pdbx_strand_id
1 'polypeptide(L)'
;MQALPSGRDGIVTGAEVGKVVELLRELEATLVNIGHGRDAGSAERAARFVRAWSAAGGEIGAVVSWPARAASWLKPACRLVAGGPDAWVVADEPTGWTGFGRRLAAVGGWRPDRTVAFAGLADPLLPAAVGAAATDGMRGAASDGSGWMFADGRLISRGTGGGTVTPWR
;
A
#
# COMPACT_ATOMS: atom_id res chain seq x y z
N MET A 1 30.32 -8.97 -7.18
CA MET A 1 29.08 -9.72 -6.88
C MET A 1 28.62 -9.26 -5.49
N GLN A 2 27.89 -8.15 -5.42
CA GLN A 2 27.45 -7.58 -4.14
C GLN A 2 26.24 -8.36 -3.63
N ALA A 3 26.35 -8.86 -2.41
CA ALA A 3 25.28 -9.54 -1.70
C ALA A 3 24.10 -8.57 -1.50
N LEU A 4 22.92 -8.98 -1.94
CA LEU A 4 21.67 -8.32 -1.58
C LEU A 4 21.49 -8.43 -0.06
N PRO A 5 21.23 -7.33 0.67
CA PRO A 5 20.99 -7.43 2.10
C PRO A 5 19.71 -8.25 2.34
N SER A 6 19.90 -9.46 2.87
CA SER A 6 18.86 -10.24 3.52
C SER A 6 18.34 -9.46 4.73
N GLY A 7 17.07 -9.08 4.71
CA GLY A 7 16.37 -8.40 5.81
C GLY A 7 16.11 -6.92 5.53
N ARG A 8 15.03 -6.60 4.80
CA ARG A 8 14.39 -5.28 4.88
C ARG A 8 13.62 -5.18 6.20
N ASP A 9 14.33 -5.24 7.32
CA ASP A 9 13.80 -4.81 8.62
C ASP A 9 13.77 -3.27 8.62
N GLY A 10 12.96 -2.73 7.71
CA GLY A 10 12.88 -1.31 7.41
C GLY A 10 12.12 -0.62 8.53
N ILE A 11 12.86 0.07 9.39
CA ILE A 11 12.31 1.03 10.35
C ILE A 11 11.29 1.88 9.61
N VAL A 12 10.03 1.85 10.08
CA VAL A 12 8.99 2.72 9.53
C VAL A 12 9.41 4.15 9.76
N THR A 13 9.60 4.92 8.70
CA THR A 13 10.08 6.31 8.84
C THR A 13 8.90 7.28 8.93
N GLY A 14 9.12 8.41 9.60
CA GLY A 14 8.14 9.50 9.58
C GLY A 14 7.92 10.05 8.16
N ALA A 15 8.96 10.03 7.32
CA ALA A 15 8.90 10.44 5.93
C ALA A 15 7.99 9.53 5.09
N GLU A 16 8.11 8.21 5.26
CA GLU A 16 7.25 7.22 4.59
C GLU A 16 5.78 7.42 4.97
N VAL A 17 5.48 7.51 6.27
CA VAL A 17 4.09 7.76 6.75
C VAL A 17 3.56 9.10 6.26
N GLY A 18 4.38 10.16 6.32
CA GLY A 18 4.01 11.48 5.85
C GLY A 18 3.66 11.50 4.37
N LYS A 19 4.44 10.80 3.53
CA LYS A 19 4.16 10.69 2.10
C LYS A 19 2.90 9.87 1.81
N VAL A 20 2.64 8.79 2.55
CA VAL A 20 1.36 8.05 2.41
C VAL A 20 0.16 8.95 2.71
N VAL A 21 0.23 9.79 3.75
CA VAL A 21 -0.84 10.76 4.08
C VAL A 21 -1.00 11.81 2.96
N GLU A 22 0.10 12.32 2.42
CA GLU A 22 0.08 13.26 1.29
C GLU A 22 -0.61 12.66 0.06
N LEU A 23 -0.24 11.43 -0.34
CA LEU A 23 -0.83 10.74 -1.50
C LEU A 23 -2.32 10.44 -1.33
N LEU A 24 -2.80 10.24 -0.10
CA LEU A 24 -4.24 10.09 0.18
C LEU A 24 -5.00 11.42 0.07
N ARG A 25 -4.35 12.53 0.43
CA ARG A 25 -4.92 13.87 0.25
C ARG A 25 -4.97 14.28 -1.22
N GLU A 26 -3.96 13.91 -2.01
CA GLU A 26 -3.99 14.05 -3.47
C GLU A 26 -5.16 13.27 -4.11
N LEU A 27 -5.58 12.17 -3.46
CA LEU A 27 -6.78 11.41 -3.83
C LEU A 27 -8.08 12.02 -3.33
N GLU A 28 -8.04 13.12 -2.57
CA GLU A 28 -9.22 13.70 -1.91
C GLU A 28 -9.94 12.67 -1.01
N ALA A 29 -9.19 11.72 -0.44
CA ALA A 29 -9.75 10.68 0.42
C ALA A 29 -10.02 11.22 1.82
N THR A 30 -11.16 10.86 2.41
CA THR A 30 -11.50 11.15 3.81
C THR A 30 -11.62 9.86 4.61
N LEU A 31 -12.42 8.91 4.12
CA LEU A 31 -12.61 7.59 4.70
C LEU A 31 -11.68 6.58 4.04
N VAL A 32 -10.83 5.93 4.82
CA VAL A 32 -9.90 4.92 4.31
C VAL A 32 -10.02 3.60 5.05
N ASN A 33 -9.85 2.50 4.31
CA ASN A 33 -9.62 1.19 4.89
C ASN A 33 -8.14 0.84 4.75
N ILE A 34 -7.53 0.33 5.82
CA ILE A 34 -6.15 -0.14 5.81
C ILE A 34 -6.07 -1.66 5.96
N GLY A 35 -5.26 -2.25 5.10
CA GLY A 35 -4.90 -3.66 5.13
C GLY A 35 -3.41 -3.85 5.44
N HIS A 36 -3.07 -4.93 6.15
CA HIS A 36 -1.67 -5.24 6.43
C HIS A 36 -1.35 -6.73 6.58
N GLY A 37 -0.10 -7.08 6.30
CA GLY A 37 0.49 -8.37 6.67
C GLY A 37 0.59 -8.54 8.19
N ARG A 38 0.62 -9.79 8.67
CA ARG A 38 0.72 -10.09 10.12
C ARG A 38 2.14 -10.04 10.69
N ASP A 39 3.16 -9.80 9.87
CA ASP A 39 4.51 -9.56 10.37
C ASP A 39 4.57 -8.24 11.15
N ALA A 40 5.60 -8.12 12.01
CA ALA A 40 5.74 -6.99 12.91
C ALA A 40 5.94 -5.66 12.17
N GLY A 41 6.65 -5.66 11.04
CA GLY A 41 6.91 -4.45 10.25
C GLY A 41 5.63 -3.90 9.63
N SER A 42 4.84 -4.77 8.98
CA SER A 42 3.53 -4.46 8.42
C SER A 42 2.55 -3.94 9.47
N ALA A 43 2.47 -4.60 10.63
CA ALA A 43 1.61 -4.18 11.73
C ALA A 43 2.01 -2.80 12.30
N GLU A 44 3.31 -2.53 12.46
CA GLU A 44 3.80 -1.23 12.95
C GLU A 44 3.54 -0.10 11.94
N ARG A 45 3.71 -0.36 10.63
CA ARG A 45 3.35 0.61 9.58
C ARG A 45 1.88 0.97 9.63
N ALA A 46 1.01 -0.03 9.73
CA ALA A 46 -0.42 0.18 9.84
C ALA A 46 -0.79 0.99 11.09
N ALA A 47 -0.19 0.66 12.25
CA ALA A 47 -0.44 1.37 13.49
C ALA A 47 0.02 2.85 13.42
N ARG A 48 1.18 3.12 12.83
CA ARG A 48 1.67 4.50 12.63
C ARG A 48 0.79 5.29 11.66
N PHE A 49 0.38 4.66 10.56
CA PHE A 49 -0.54 5.25 9.61
C PHE A 49 -1.86 5.68 10.27
N VAL A 50 -2.51 4.75 11.00
CA VAL A 50 -3.78 5.02 11.67
C VAL A 50 -3.68 6.24 12.58
N ARG A 51 -2.61 6.33 13.39
CA ARG A 51 -2.37 7.51 14.25
C ARG A 51 -2.21 8.79 13.43
N ALA A 52 -1.39 8.76 12.38
CA ALA A 52 -1.12 9.94 11.56
C ALA A 52 -2.35 10.42 10.79
N TRP A 53 -3.13 9.50 10.20
CA TRP A 53 -4.33 9.82 9.43
C TRP A 53 -5.43 10.43 10.32
N SER A 54 -5.70 9.82 11.48
CA SER A 54 -6.68 10.37 12.42
C SER A 54 -6.24 11.72 13.01
N ALA A 55 -4.95 11.90 13.32
CA ALA A 55 -4.43 13.21 13.76
C ALA A 55 -4.54 14.28 12.66
N ALA A 56 -4.51 13.86 11.39
CA ALA A 56 -4.70 14.71 10.22
C ALA A 56 -6.17 14.99 9.86
N GLY A 57 -7.13 14.48 10.65
CA GLY A 57 -8.57 14.67 10.47
C GLY A 57 -9.26 13.62 9.60
N GLY A 58 -8.55 12.55 9.19
CA GLY A 58 -9.11 11.50 8.36
C GLY A 58 -9.76 10.36 9.15
N GLU A 59 -10.67 9.63 8.49
CA GLU A 59 -11.45 8.54 9.09
C GLU A 59 -10.91 7.16 8.70
N ILE A 60 -10.88 6.24 9.67
CA ILE A 60 -10.52 4.82 9.45
C ILE A 60 -11.80 3.99 9.49
N GLY A 61 -12.21 3.43 8.35
CA GLY A 61 -13.38 2.55 8.28
C GLY A 61 -13.08 1.14 8.78
N ALA A 62 -11.93 0.59 8.40
CA ALA A 62 -11.49 -0.73 8.82
C ALA A 62 -9.97 -0.86 8.88
N VAL A 63 -9.50 -1.63 9.86
CA VAL A 63 -8.15 -2.20 9.91
C VAL A 63 -8.27 -3.70 9.72
N VAL A 64 -7.62 -4.23 8.67
CA VAL A 64 -7.73 -5.63 8.27
C VAL A 64 -6.35 -6.25 8.20
N SER A 65 -6.17 -7.43 8.79
CA SER A 65 -4.92 -8.18 8.69
C SER A 65 -5.11 -9.53 8.01
N TRP A 66 -4.05 -10.01 7.36
CA TRP A 66 -4.01 -11.34 6.75
C TRP A 66 -2.67 -12.05 6.97
N PRO A 67 -2.67 -13.38 7.05
CA PRO A 67 -1.42 -14.14 7.02
C PRO A 67 -0.87 -14.17 5.59
N ALA A 68 0.46 -14.31 5.48
CA ALA A 68 1.11 -14.41 4.17
C ALA A 68 0.72 -15.67 3.38
N ARG A 69 0.27 -16.72 4.08
CA ARG A 69 -0.28 -17.94 3.50
C ARG A 69 -1.62 -18.26 4.15
N ALA A 70 -2.63 -18.51 3.33
CA ALA A 70 -3.95 -18.93 3.77
C ALA A 70 -4.56 -19.91 2.77
N ALA A 71 -5.47 -20.76 3.23
CA ALA A 71 -6.34 -21.53 2.34
C ALA A 71 -7.31 -20.61 1.57
N SER A 72 -7.67 -19.45 2.15
CA SER A 72 -8.53 -18.45 1.53
C SER A 72 -8.33 -17.08 2.18
N TRP A 73 -8.37 -16.03 1.34
CA TRP A 73 -8.38 -14.62 1.75
C TRP A 73 -9.74 -13.94 1.55
N LEU A 74 -10.80 -14.69 1.25
CA LEU A 74 -12.11 -14.10 0.94
C LEU A 74 -12.63 -13.19 2.06
N LYS A 75 -12.67 -13.68 3.30
CA LYS A 75 -13.19 -12.89 4.44
C LYS A 75 -12.44 -11.57 4.65
N PRO A 76 -11.10 -11.53 4.72
CA PRO A 76 -10.39 -10.26 4.85
C PRO A 76 -10.53 -9.38 3.59
N ALA A 77 -10.60 -9.95 2.39
CA ALA A 77 -10.81 -9.17 1.17
C ALA A 77 -12.18 -8.47 1.16
N CYS A 78 -13.26 -9.19 1.48
CA CYS A 78 -14.60 -8.61 1.66
C CYS A 78 -14.61 -7.50 2.72
N ARG A 79 -13.93 -7.72 3.85
CA ARG A 79 -13.86 -6.72 4.92
C ARG A 79 -13.13 -5.47 4.48
N LEU A 80 -12.07 -5.61 3.66
CA LEU A 80 -11.27 -4.48 3.21
C LEU A 80 -12.03 -3.58 2.22
N VAL A 81 -12.95 -4.14 1.42
CA VAL A 81 -13.78 -3.36 0.47
C VAL A 81 -15.10 -2.86 1.07
N ALA A 82 -15.53 -3.42 2.20
CA ALA A 82 -16.78 -3.04 2.85
C ALA A 82 -16.79 -1.59 3.32
N GLY A 83 -17.99 -1.00 3.39
CA GLY A 83 -18.19 0.38 3.85
C GLY A 83 -17.97 1.46 2.80
N GLY A 84 -17.51 1.10 1.59
CA GLY A 84 -17.31 2.04 0.49
C GLY A 84 -16.28 3.13 0.82
N PRO A 85 -15.04 2.79 1.23
CA PRO A 85 -14.04 3.79 1.54
C PRO A 85 -13.65 4.57 0.28
N ASP A 86 -13.16 5.79 0.47
CA ASP A 86 -12.65 6.63 -0.61
C ASP A 86 -11.36 6.06 -1.18
N ALA A 87 -10.52 5.48 -0.33
CA ALA A 87 -9.22 4.93 -0.69
C ALA A 87 -8.81 3.76 0.21
N TRP A 88 -7.82 3.00 -0.27
CA TRP A 88 -7.23 1.88 0.46
C TRP A 88 -5.77 2.16 0.79
N VAL A 89 -5.36 1.67 1.96
CA VAL A 89 -3.95 1.67 2.35
C VAL A 89 -3.47 0.24 2.52
N VAL A 90 -2.29 -0.07 2.00
CA VAL A 90 -1.68 -1.41 2.14
C VAL A 90 -0.30 -1.30 2.76
N ALA A 91 -0.18 -1.85 3.97
CA ALA A 91 1.07 -2.00 4.69
C ALA A 91 1.45 -3.49 4.72
N ASP A 92 2.05 -4.00 3.66
CA ASP A 92 2.43 -5.40 3.54
C ASP A 92 3.74 -5.54 2.76
N GLU A 93 4.22 -6.78 2.69
CA GLU A 93 5.35 -7.21 1.88
C GLU A 93 4.87 -8.05 0.67
N PRO A 94 5.69 -8.22 -0.38
CA PRO A 94 5.31 -8.97 -1.60
C PRO A 94 4.80 -10.38 -1.31
N THR A 95 5.37 -11.03 -0.29
CA THR A 95 5.03 -12.39 0.13
C THR A 95 3.59 -12.49 0.63
N GLY A 96 3.11 -11.50 1.38
CA GLY A 96 1.72 -11.45 1.83
C GLY A 96 0.76 -10.97 0.75
N TRP A 97 1.18 -9.95 -0.01
CA TRP A 97 0.35 -9.34 -1.04
C TRP A 97 0.03 -10.31 -2.18
N THR A 98 0.95 -11.20 -2.55
CA THR A 98 0.76 -12.08 -3.73
C THR A 98 -0.54 -12.89 -3.66
N GLY A 99 -0.85 -13.48 -2.51
CA GLY A 99 -2.09 -14.23 -2.33
C GLY A 99 -3.31 -13.32 -2.12
N PHE A 100 -3.14 -12.32 -1.25
CA PHE A 100 -4.23 -11.42 -0.87
C PHE A 100 -4.68 -10.50 -2.00
N GLY A 101 -3.75 -9.83 -2.69
CA GLY A 101 -4.01 -8.91 -3.80
C GLY A 101 -4.75 -9.56 -4.96
N ARG A 102 -4.38 -10.78 -5.35
CA ARG A 102 -5.14 -11.58 -6.35
C ARG A 102 -6.58 -11.80 -5.91
N ARG A 103 -6.80 -12.17 -4.64
CA ARG A 103 -8.15 -12.40 -4.11
C ARG A 103 -8.94 -11.10 -4.01
N LEU A 104 -8.29 -10.01 -3.65
CA LEU A 104 -8.88 -8.68 -3.55
C LEU A 104 -9.35 -8.17 -4.91
N ALA A 105 -8.52 -8.32 -5.95
CA ALA A 105 -8.92 -8.02 -7.33
C ALA A 105 -10.15 -8.85 -7.77
N ALA A 106 -10.20 -10.12 -7.37
CA ALA A 106 -11.29 -11.03 -7.75
C ALA A 106 -12.61 -10.82 -7.00
N VAL A 107 -12.61 -10.25 -5.78
CA VAL A 107 -13.86 -10.02 -5.03
C VAL A 107 -14.64 -8.79 -5.52
N GLY A 108 -13.98 -7.89 -6.25
CA GLY A 108 -14.56 -6.64 -6.75
C GLY A 108 -14.73 -5.57 -5.68
N GLY A 109 -15.07 -4.35 -6.11
CA GLY A 109 -15.24 -3.19 -5.22
C GLY A 109 -13.93 -2.54 -4.74
N TRP A 110 -12.78 -3.18 -4.95
CA TRP A 110 -11.46 -2.59 -4.76
C TRP A 110 -10.96 -1.88 -6.02
N ARG A 111 -10.25 -0.76 -5.84
CA ARG A 111 -9.66 0.03 -6.92
C ARG A 111 -8.15 0.23 -6.72
N PRO A 112 -7.30 -0.41 -7.54
CA PRO A 112 -5.86 -0.22 -7.50
C PRO A 112 -5.43 1.25 -7.59
N ASP A 113 -6.09 2.03 -8.47
CA ASP A 113 -5.82 3.45 -8.71
C ASP A 113 -6.23 4.37 -7.54
N ARG A 114 -6.98 3.84 -6.57
CA ARG A 114 -7.33 4.48 -5.29
C ARG A 114 -6.57 3.87 -4.11
N THR A 115 -5.51 3.11 -4.37
CA THR A 115 -4.73 2.42 -3.34
C THR A 115 -3.36 3.05 -3.16
N VAL A 116 -3.01 3.34 -1.91
CA VAL A 116 -1.70 3.84 -1.49
C VAL A 116 -0.99 2.78 -0.65
N ALA A 117 0.28 2.52 -0.91
CA ALA A 117 1.05 1.49 -0.21
C ALA A 117 2.36 2.00 0.37
N PHE A 118 2.91 1.23 1.30
CA PHE A 118 4.20 1.46 1.93
C PHE A 118 5.36 0.88 1.11
N ALA A 119 6.60 1.19 1.50
CA ALA A 119 7.81 0.85 0.77
C ALA A 119 8.00 -0.67 0.57
N GLY A 120 7.43 -1.49 1.46
CA GLY A 120 7.44 -2.95 1.35
C GLY A 120 6.91 -3.45 0.01
N LEU A 121 5.90 -2.78 -0.57
CA LEU A 121 5.33 -3.17 -1.87
C LEU A 121 6.02 -2.55 -3.09
N ALA A 122 7.05 -1.71 -2.90
CA ALA A 122 7.83 -1.14 -3.99
C ALA A 122 8.82 -2.16 -4.60
N ASP A 123 8.31 -3.33 -5.01
CA ASP A 123 9.08 -4.41 -5.60
C ASP A 123 8.84 -4.45 -7.13
N PRO A 124 9.89 -4.24 -7.96
CA PRO A 124 9.78 -4.30 -9.42
C PRO A 124 9.25 -5.64 -9.97
N LEU A 125 9.37 -6.73 -9.21
CA LEU A 125 8.90 -8.06 -9.62
C LEU A 125 7.44 -8.31 -9.25
N LEU A 126 6.83 -7.45 -8.41
CA LEU A 126 5.46 -7.66 -7.92
C LEU A 126 4.41 -7.72 -9.03
N PRO A 127 4.42 -6.86 -10.07
CA PRO A 127 3.41 -6.95 -11.13
C PRO A 127 3.47 -8.27 -11.90
N ALA A 128 4.67 -8.77 -12.17
CA ALA A 128 4.85 -10.09 -12.81
C ALA A 128 4.40 -11.23 -11.88
N ALA A 129 4.61 -11.09 -10.57
CA ALA A 129 4.22 -12.10 -9.59
C ALA A 129 2.70 -12.14 -9.35
N VAL A 130 2.02 -10.99 -9.29
CA VAL A 130 0.63 -10.90 -8.82
C VAL A 130 -0.36 -10.63 -9.95
N GLY A 131 0.10 -9.96 -11.02
CA GLY A 131 -0.69 -9.57 -12.19
C GLY A 131 -1.18 -8.13 -12.12
N ALA A 132 -1.35 -7.49 -13.28
CA ALA A 132 -1.72 -6.08 -13.42
C ALA A 132 -3.00 -5.69 -12.68
N ALA A 133 -4.02 -6.56 -12.66
CA ALA A 133 -5.26 -6.31 -11.93
C ALA A 133 -5.08 -6.11 -10.42
N ALA A 134 -3.95 -6.55 -9.86
CA ALA A 134 -3.59 -6.44 -8.45
C ALA A 134 -2.45 -5.43 -8.17
N THR A 135 -1.98 -4.71 -9.18
CA THR A 135 -0.86 -3.76 -9.04
C THR A 135 -1.08 -2.46 -9.77
N ASP A 136 -1.53 -2.48 -11.02
CA ASP A 136 -1.49 -1.31 -11.90
C ASP A 136 -2.42 -0.21 -11.41
N GLY A 137 -1.88 1.01 -11.26
CA GLY A 137 -2.54 2.16 -10.66
C GLY A 137 -2.22 2.35 -9.18
N MET A 138 -1.74 1.32 -8.47
CA MET A 138 -1.29 1.49 -7.08
C MET A 138 -0.11 2.46 -7.02
N ARG A 139 -0.14 3.36 -6.05
CA ARG A 139 0.97 4.27 -5.72
C ARG A 139 1.42 4.07 -4.30
N GLY A 140 2.56 4.65 -3.92
CA GLY A 140 3.03 4.55 -2.56
C GLY A 140 4.23 5.39 -2.24
N ALA A 141 4.67 5.26 -1.00
CA ALA A 141 5.85 5.92 -0.47
C ALA A 141 7.00 4.92 -0.36
N ALA A 142 8.21 5.35 -0.68
CA ALA A 142 9.43 4.68 -0.30
C ALA A 142 9.89 5.16 1.09
N SER A 143 10.85 4.46 1.68
CA SER A 143 11.32 4.72 3.05
C SER A 143 11.98 6.10 3.24
N ASP A 144 12.44 6.72 2.17
CA ASP A 144 13.01 8.08 2.14
C ASP A 144 11.95 9.19 1.90
N GLY A 145 10.67 8.82 1.79
CA GLY A 145 9.57 9.74 1.48
C GLY A 145 9.40 10.05 -0.01
N SER A 146 10.20 9.44 -0.89
CA SER A 146 9.97 9.49 -2.34
C SER A 146 8.72 8.71 -2.74
N GLY A 147 8.12 9.07 -3.88
CA GLY A 147 6.89 8.44 -4.37
C GLY A 147 7.19 7.35 -5.41
N TRP A 148 6.33 6.35 -5.48
CA TRP A 148 6.35 5.34 -6.55
C TRP A 148 4.94 5.00 -7.03
N MET A 149 4.85 4.40 -8.21
CA MET A 149 3.60 3.90 -8.81
C MET A 149 3.86 2.63 -9.62
N PHE A 150 2.88 1.73 -9.67
CA PHE A 150 2.82 0.68 -10.68
C PHE A 150 2.01 1.16 -11.88
N ALA A 151 2.61 1.10 -13.07
CA ALA A 151 1.94 1.38 -14.33
C ALA A 151 2.49 0.47 -15.43
N ASP A 152 1.60 -0.02 -16.30
CA ASP A 152 1.93 -0.93 -17.40
C ASP A 152 2.76 -2.14 -16.95
N GLY A 153 2.42 -2.72 -15.79
CA GLY A 153 3.15 -3.84 -15.19
C GLY A 153 4.56 -3.51 -14.71
N ARG A 154 4.90 -2.24 -14.47
CA ARG A 154 6.25 -1.80 -14.05
C ARG A 154 6.19 -0.88 -12.83
N LEU A 155 7.21 -0.95 -11.99
CA LEU A 155 7.44 0.04 -10.93
C LEU A 155 8.11 1.29 -11.51
N ILE A 156 7.52 2.45 -11.27
CA ILE A 156 8.03 3.77 -11.63
C ILE A 156 8.30 4.54 -10.34
N SER A 157 9.54 4.98 -10.12
CA SER A 157 9.90 5.82 -8.98
C SER A 157 10.00 7.30 -9.39
N ARG A 158 9.60 8.19 -8.48
CA ARG A 158 9.87 9.63 -8.58
C ARG A 158 10.90 9.99 -7.52
N GLY A 159 12.00 10.63 -7.91
CA GLY A 159 12.95 11.19 -6.95
C GLY A 159 12.31 12.27 -6.08
N THR A 160 12.90 12.54 -4.92
CA THR A 160 12.60 13.67 -4.02
C THR A 160 13.03 15.00 -4.65
N GLY A 161 12.43 15.37 -5.77
CA GLY A 161 12.65 16.66 -6.43
C GLY A 161 11.59 17.66 -5.99
N GLY A 162 11.98 18.69 -5.25
CA GLY A 162 11.15 19.86 -4.90
C GLY A 162 10.82 20.75 -6.10
N GLY A 163 10.22 20.17 -7.14
CA GLY A 163 9.73 20.84 -8.33
C GLY A 163 8.33 20.33 -8.64
N THR A 164 7.44 21.28 -8.94
CA THR A 164 6.03 21.16 -9.34
C THR A 164 5.52 19.73 -9.51
N VAL A 165 4.62 19.31 -8.60
CA VAL A 165 3.91 18.02 -8.67
C VAL A 165 3.13 17.96 -9.97
N THR A 166 3.63 17.25 -10.97
CA THR A 166 2.78 16.85 -12.09
C THR A 166 1.85 15.75 -11.56
N PRO A 167 0.53 15.98 -11.54
CA PRO A 167 -0.40 14.94 -11.11
C PRO A 167 -0.21 13.72 -11.99
N TRP A 168 -0.35 12.54 -11.40
CA TRP A 168 -0.46 11.29 -12.14
C TRP A 168 -1.66 11.44 -13.09
N ARG A 169 -1.40 11.48 -14.40
CA ARG A 169 -2.45 11.54 -15.42
C ARG A 169 -2.84 10.14 -15.84
#